data_AF-A0A2A8LEZ8-F1
#
_entry.id   AF-A0A2A8LEZ8-F1
#
_cell.length_a   1.000
_cell.length_b   1.000
_cell.length_c   1.000
_cell.angle_alpha   90.00
_cell.angle_beta   90.00
_cell.angle_gamma   90.00
#
_symmetry.space_group_name_H-M   'P 1'
#
loop_
_entity.id
_entity.type
_entity.pdbx_description
1 polymer ?
#
loop_
_entity_poly.entity_id
_entity_poly.type
_entity_poly.pdbx_seq_one_letter_code
_entity_poly.pdbx_strand_id
1 'polypeptide(L)' 'EATAATNWKYTFEKLQAYDTNGVAYIYTVKEQSVDGYKSEVKGYDITNTKVGQTTVEGTKTWKDGNATDRPAT' A
#
# COMPACT_ATOMS: atom_id res chain seq x y z
N GLU A 1 15.63 8.97 1.51
CA GLU A 1 14.49 8.71 0.61
C GLU A 1 14.44 7.22 0.30
N ALA A 2 13.26 6.63 0.19
CA ALA A 2 13.08 5.25 -0.25
C ALA A 2 12.40 5.26 -1.62
N THR A 3 12.98 4.58 -2.61
CA THR A 3 12.46 4.55 -3.98
C THR A 3 12.55 3.13 -4.54
N ALA A 4 11.96 2.91 -5.71
CA ALA A 4 12.13 1.65 -6.43
C ALA A 4 13.62 1.32 -6.69
N ALA A 5 14.47 2.34 -6.93
CA ALA A 5 15.91 2.15 -7.13
C ALA A 5 16.63 1.66 -5.87
N THR A 6 16.13 2.01 -4.67
CA THR A 6 16.66 1.49 -3.40
C THR A 6 15.94 0.21 -2.95
N ASN A 7 15.12 -0.39 -3.82
CA ASN A 7 14.23 -1.51 -3.48
C ASN A 7 13.36 -1.21 -2.26
N TRP A 8 12.91 0.04 -2.12
CA TRP A 8 12.11 0.53 -0.99
C TRP A 8 12.78 0.40 0.38
N LYS A 9 14.11 0.18 0.39
CA LYS A 9 14.91 0.17 1.61
C LYS A 9 15.44 1.56 1.89
N TYR A 10 15.64 1.84 3.18
CA TYR A 10 16.23 3.06 3.67
C TYR A 10 17.12 2.75 4.88
N THR A 11 18.08 3.63 5.16
CA THR A 11 19.03 3.46 6.26
C THR A 11 19.36 4.82 6.85
N PHE A 12 19.37 4.90 8.18
CA PHE A 12 19.87 6.04 8.93
C PHE A 12 21.15 5.63 9.62
N GLU A 13 22.28 6.21 9.22
CA GLU A 13 23.59 5.88 9.76
C GLU A 13 24.05 6.94 10.76
N LYS A 14 24.99 6.56 11.63
CA LYS A 14 25.68 7.47 12.57
C LYS A 14 24.73 8.20 13.52
N LEU A 15 23.66 7.53 13.94
CA LEU A 15 22.79 8.01 15.01
C LEU A 15 23.48 7.85 16.36
N GLN A 16 23.33 8.86 17.23
CA GLN A 16 23.87 8.80 18.58
C GLN A 16 23.06 7.79 19.40
N ALA A 17 23.74 6.94 20.18
CA ALA A 17 23.04 5.97 21.03
C ALA A 17 22.53 6.59 22.34
N TYR A 18 23.22 7.61 22.85
CA TYR A 18 22.97 8.22 24.16
C TYR A 18 23.01 9.74 24.10
N ASP A 19 22.24 10.40 24.96
CA ASP A 19 22.29 11.84 25.18
C ASP A 19 23.51 12.26 26.03
N THR A 20 23.62 13.55 26.32
CA THR A 20 24.72 14.11 27.13
C THR A 20 24.75 13.61 28.57
N ASN A 21 23.65 13.02 29.05
CA ASN A 21 23.52 12.49 30.40
C ASN A 21 23.68 10.95 30.44
N GLY A 22 23.93 10.30 29.30
CA GLY A 22 24.06 8.85 29.20
C GLY A 22 22.73 8.10 29.07
N VAL A 23 21.62 8.79 28.80
CA VAL A 23 20.30 8.16 28.59
C VAL A 23 20.15 7.74 27.12
N ALA A 24 19.68 6.50 26.90
CA ALA A 24 19.58 5.95 25.54
C ALA A 24 18.46 6.62 24.72
N TYR A 25 18.74 6.93 23.47
CA TYR A 25 17.72 7.44 22.54
C TYR A 25 16.80 6.31 22.06
N ILE A 26 15.51 6.62 21.99
CA ILE A 26 14.51 5.76 21.34
C ILE A 26 14.17 6.39 19.99
N TYR A 27 14.61 5.75 18.91
CA TYR A 27 14.31 6.19 17.55
C TYR A 27 13.01 5.56 17.06
N THR A 28 12.23 6.36 16.34
CA THR A 28 11.01 5.93 15.65
C THR A 28 11.01 6.50 14.24
N VAL A 29 10.25 5.88 13.34
CA VAL A 29 10.08 6.34 11.96
C VAL A 29 8.63 6.75 11.72
N LYS A 30 8.45 7.74 10.84
CA LYS A 30 7.14 8.17 10.37
C LYS A 30 7.23 8.48 8.89
N GLU A 31 6.21 8.05 8.15
CA GLU A 31 6.06 8.40 6.75
C GLU A 31 5.29 9.71 6.59
N GLN A 32 5.63 10.48 5.55
CA GLN A 32 4.79 11.58 5.10
C GLN A 32 3.48 11.03 4.51
N SER A 33 2.38 11.77 4.65
CA SER A 33 1.09 11.33 4.13
C SER A 33 1.15 11.17 2.61
N VAL A 34 0.70 10.02 2.10
CA VAL A 34 0.57 9.74 0.67
C VAL A 34 -0.91 9.64 0.31
N ASP A 35 -1.37 10.46 -0.63
CA ASP A 35 -2.78 10.48 -1.01
C ASP A 35 -3.23 9.14 -1.61
N GLY A 36 -4.44 8.69 -1.25
CA GLY A 36 -4.96 7.38 -1.64
C GLY A 36 -4.29 6.17 -0.97
N TYR A 37 -3.43 6.38 0.03
CA TYR A 37 -2.82 5.31 0.83
C TYR A 37 -3.01 5.52 2.32
N LYS A 38 -3.15 4.41 3.04
CA LYS A 38 -3.10 4.33 4.50
C LYS A 38 -1.79 3.69 4.92
N SER A 39 -1.00 4.43 5.69
CA SER A 39 0.29 3.97 6.22
C SER A 39 0.14 3.36 7.62
N GLU A 40 0.89 2.30 7.90
CA GLU A 40 1.03 1.67 9.22
C GLU A 40 2.52 1.43 9.51
N VAL A 41 2.96 1.77 10.73
CA VAL A 41 4.36 1.61 11.16
C VAL A 41 4.47 0.52 12.21
N LYS A 42 5.32 -0.49 11.97
CA LYS A 42 5.63 -1.59 12.89
C LYS A 42 7.13 -1.60 13.16
N GLY A 43 7.55 -1.00 14.26
CA GLY A 43 8.97 -0.77 14.54
C GLY A 43 9.57 0.18 13.49
N TYR A 44 10.35 -0.39 12.56
CA TYR A 44 10.94 0.34 11.43
C TYR A 44 10.35 -0.06 10.07
N ASP A 45 9.42 -1.01 10.04
CA ASP A 45 8.75 -1.37 8.79
C ASP A 45 7.54 -0.46 8.58
N ILE A 46 7.43 0.10 7.38
CA ILE A 46 6.32 0.97 6.97
C ILE A 46 5.52 0.22 5.90
N THR A 47 4.24 -0.01 6.16
CA THR A 47 3.32 -0.67 5.24
C THR A 47 2.31 0.33 4.69
N ASN A 48 2.23 0.44 3.36
CA ASN A 48 1.27 1.28 2.67
C ASN A 48 0.16 0.45 2.02
N THR A 49 -1.08 0.71 2.43
CA THR A 49 -2.28 0.05 1.87
C THR A 49 -3.06 1.05 1.04
N LYS A 50 -3.29 0.76 -0.24
CA LYS A 50 -4.10 1.63 -1.11
C LYS A 50 -5.54 1.66 -0.60
N VAL A 51 -6.11 2.85 -0.39
CA VAL A 51 -7.50 3.06 0.01
C VAL A 51 -8.33 3.51 -1.18
N GLY A 52 -9.62 3.13 -1.23
CA GLY A 52 -10.52 3.52 -2.30
C GLY A 52 -10.40 2.66 -3.56
N GLN A 53 -10.50 1.33 -3.40
CA GLN A 53 -10.59 0.42 -4.53
C GLN A 53 -12.05 0.39 -5.04
N THR A 54 -12.28 0.79 -6.29
CA THR A 54 -13.57 0.63 -6.96
C THR A 54 -13.59 -0.73 -7.66
N THR A 55 -14.42 -1.66 -7.17
CA THR A 55 -14.70 -2.91 -7.85
C THR A 55 -15.83 -2.68 -8.86
N VAL A 56 -15.61 -3.03 -10.12
CA VAL A 56 -16.63 -2.93 -11.18
C VAL A 56 -17.01 -4.35 -11.58
N GLU A 57 -18.25 -4.73 -11.30
CA GLU A 57 -18.85 -6.00 -11.70
C GLU A 57 -20.00 -5.73 -12.66
N GLY A 58 -20.20 -6.62 -13.64
CA GLY A 58 -21.26 -6.48 -14.64
C GLY A 58 -21.85 -7.84 -14.99
N THR A 59 -23.18 -7.93 -14.95
CA THR A 59 -23.91 -9.11 -15.40
C THR A 59 -24.34 -8.92 -16.86
N LYS A 60 -23.89 -9.80 -17.75
CA LYS A 60 -24.37 -9.84 -19.13
C LYS A 60 -25.69 -10.62 -19.18
N THR A 61 -26.80 -9.91 -19.36
CA THR A 61 -28.11 -10.52 -19.62
C THR A 61 -28.42 -10.44 -21.12
N TRP A 62 -28.66 -11.59 -21.75
CA TRP A 62 -29.26 -11.64 -23.08
C TRP A 62 -30.78 -11.56 -22.93
N LYS A 63 -31.42 -10.57 -23.58
CA LYS A 63 -32.88 -10.52 -23.73
C LYS A 63 -33.23 -11.06 -25.11
N ASP A 64 -33.18 -12.37 -25.26
CA ASP A 64 -33.53 -13.06 -26.50
C ASP A 64 -35.00 -13.50 -26.57
N GLY A 65 -35.80 -13.16 -25.55
CA GLY A 65 -37.23 -13.48 -25.53
C GLY A 65 -37.53 -14.98 -25.59
N ASN A 66 -36.59 -15.84 -25.16
CA ASN A 66 -36.74 -17.29 -25.22
C ASN A 66 -36.84 -17.83 -26.67
N ALA A 67 -36.11 -17.21 -27.60
CA ALA A 67 -36.11 -17.59 -29.02
C ALA A 67 -35.60 -19.03 -29.23
N THR A 68 -36.42 -19.86 -29.88
CA THR A 68 -36.10 -21.27 -30.22
C THR A 68 -35.32 -21.43 -31.51
N ASP A 69 -35.21 -20.37 -32.32
CA ASP A 69 -34.61 -20.41 -33.64
C ASP A 69 -33.18 -19.87 -33.58
N ARG A 70 -32.25 -20.74 -33.20
CA ARG A 70 -30.81 -20.47 -33.30
C ARG A 70 -30.21 -21.35 -34.39
N PRO A 71 -29.46 -20.81 -35.36
CA PRO A 71 -28.72 -21.63 -36.31
C PRO A 71 -27.68 -22.46 -35.53
N ALA A 72 -27.74 -23.78 -35.69
CA ALA A 72 -26.69 -24.67 -35.22
C ALA A 72 -25.44 -24.46 -36.08
N THR A 73 -24.27 -24.58 -35.45
CA THR A 73 -22.96 -24.62 -36.12
C THR A 73 -22.88 -25.74 -37.15
#